data_AF-A0A2Z2KLM7-F1
#
_entry.id   AF-A0A2Z2KLM7-F1
#
_cell.length_a   1.000
_cell.length_b   1.000
_cell.length_c   1.000
_cell.angle_alpha   90.00
_cell.angle_beta   90.00
_cell.angle_gamma   90.00
#
_symmetry.space_group_name_H-M   'P 1'
#
loop_
_entity.id
_entity.type
_entity.pdbx_description
1 polymer ?
#
loop_
_entity_poly.entity_id
_entity_poly.type
_entity_poly.pdbx_seq_one_letter_code
_entity_poly.pdbx_strand_id
1 'polypeptide(L)'
;MNKKEHPSLTYHEIDGLLYPDLQISGNPEANQQPLGKYGRMALNHLRNHHPQRFLILQMQGDLMEKIHQVEKEALERLEQLSEQLLRLQPMPQTEDTLVRTRHLNQIKSTAEELVLNEIVLRPR
;
A
#
# COMPACT_ATOMS: atom_id res chain seq x y z
N MET A 1 8.88 -22.94 10.18
CA MET A 1 7.47 -23.00 9.73
C MET A 1 6.66 -22.11 10.67
N ASN A 2 6.39 -20.86 10.29
CA ASN A 2 5.53 -19.99 11.08
C ASN A 2 4.09 -20.40 10.82
N LYS A 3 3.45 -21.03 11.80
CA LYS A 3 2.00 -21.24 11.78
C LYS A 3 1.35 -19.85 11.80
N LYS A 4 0.70 -19.46 10.69
CA LYS A 4 -0.26 -18.37 10.74
C LYS A 4 -1.38 -18.83 11.66
N GLU A 5 -1.51 -18.21 12.82
CA GLU A 5 -2.64 -18.47 13.70
C GLU A 5 -3.91 -18.02 12.97
N HIS A 6 -4.83 -18.94 12.74
CA HIS A 6 -6.15 -18.58 12.26
C HIS A 6 -6.83 -17.77 13.37
N PRO A 7 -7.53 -16.66 13.06
CA PRO A 7 -8.22 -15.90 14.10
C PRO A 7 -9.19 -16.85 14.80
N SER A 8 -8.94 -17.11 16.08
CA SER A 8 -9.90 -17.78 16.94
C SER A 8 -11.11 -16.87 17.02
N LEU A 9 -12.25 -17.34 16.51
CA LEU A 9 -13.50 -16.59 16.56
C LEU A 9 -13.96 -16.60 18.02
N THR A 10 -13.64 -15.54 18.76
CA THR A 10 -14.11 -15.32 20.12
C THR A 10 -15.50 -14.68 20.07
N TYR A 11 -16.29 -14.89 21.11
CA TYR A 11 -17.65 -14.38 21.19
C TYR A 11 -17.87 -13.72 22.53
N HIS A 12 -18.62 -12.62 22.56
CA HIS A 12 -19.12 -12.00 23.78
C HIS A 12 -20.65 -12.08 23.83
N GLU A 13 -21.21 -12.28 25.01
CA GLU A 13 -22.65 -12.40 25.22
C GLU A 13 -23.26 -11.02 25.49
N ILE A 14 -24.32 -10.68 24.75
CA ILE A 14 -25.19 -9.52 25.01
C ILE A 14 -26.63 -10.02 24.98
N ASP A 15 -27.37 -9.85 26.08
CA ASP A 15 -28.78 -10.24 26.22
C ASP A 15 -29.08 -11.71 25.83
N GLY A 16 -28.20 -12.64 26.19
CA GLY A 16 -28.37 -14.07 25.88
C GLY A 16 -28.03 -14.46 24.43
N LEU A 17 -27.55 -13.51 23.62
CA LEU A 17 -27.08 -13.74 22.26
C LEU A 17 -25.55 -13.61 22.22
N LEU A 18 -24.89 -14.58 21.56
CA LEU A 18 -23.44 -14.55 21.34
C LEU A 18 -23.11 -13.76 20.08
N TYR A 19 -22.38 -12.66 20.25
CA TYR A 19 -21.86 -11.84 19.17
C TYR A 19 -20.39 -12.17 18.94
N PRO A 20 -19.96 -12.41 17.69
CA PRO A 20 -18.55 -12.66 17.40
C PRO A 20 -17.74 -11.38 17.63
N ASP A 21 -16.60 -11.51 18.30
CA ASP A 21 -15.59 -10.46 18.40
C ASP A 21 -14.91 -10.30 17.03
N LEU A 22 -15.28 -9.23 16.33
CA LEU A 22 -14.65 -8.88 15.07
C LEU A 22 -13.26 -8.28 15.35
N GLN A 23 -12.22 -9.10 15.34
CA GLN A 23 -10.85 -8.60 15.32
C GLN A 23 -10.61 -7.80 14.03
N ILE A 24 -10.26 -6.52 14.17
CA ILE A 24 -10.04 -5.61 13.05
C ILE A 24 -8.80 -6.03 12.21
N SER A 25 -7.84 -6.72 12.83
CA SER A 25 -6.66 -7.31 12.18
C SER A 25 -6.10 -8.49 12.98
N GLY A 26 -5.55 -9.49 12.30
CA GLY A 26 -4.74 -10.55 12.91
C GLY A 26 -3.36 -10.05 13.37
N ASN A 27 -2.95 -8.85 12.92
CA ASN A 27 -1.76 -8.14 13.37
C ASN A 27 -2.14 -6.73 13.90
N PRO A 28 -2.21 -6.52 15.22
CA PRO A 28 -2.60 -5.23 15.80
C PRO A 28 -1.57 -4.12 15.58
N GLU A 29 -0.31 -4.42 15.28
CA GLU A 29 0.71 -3.40 14.97
C GLU A 29 0.45 -2.76 13.61
N ALA A 30 0.05 -3.56 12.62
CA ALA A 30 -0.28 -3.08 11.27
C ALA A 30 -1.45 -2.07 11.27
N ASN A 31 -2.39 -2.21 12.21
CA ASN A 31 -3.50 -1.27 12.39
C ASN A 31 -3.07 0.07 13.01
N GLN A 32 -2.01 0.07 13.82
CA GLN A 32 -1.51 1.27 14.49
C GLN A 32 -0.60 2.09 13.57
N GLN A 33 0.07 1.43 12.63
CA GLN A 33 0.93 2.12 11.68
C GLN A 33 0.09 2.88 10.63
N PRO A 34 0.24 4.21 10.51
CA PRO A 34 -0.50 4.99 9.53
C PRO A 34 -0.04 4.66 8.10
N LEU A 35 -0.98 4.67 7.16
CA LEU A 35 -0.70 4.52 5.73
C LEU A 35 -0.14 5.82 5.15
N GLY A 36 0.92 5.71 4.35
CA GLY A 36 1.41 6.75 3.47
C GLY A 36 0.55 6.94 2.20
N LYS A 37 1.11 7.67 1.22
CA LYS A 37 0.41 8.01 -0.03
C LYS A 37 -0.05 6.76 -0.79
N TYR A 38 0.86 5.83 -1.05
CA TYR A 38 0.60 4.66 -1.90
C TYR A 38 -0.30 3.64 -1.21
N GLY A 39 -0.17 3.45 0.10
CA GLY A 39 -1.05 2.59 0.89
C GLY A 39 -2.49 3.11 0.88
N ARG A 40 -2.70 4.42 1.08
CA ARG A 40 -4.04 5.02 0.97
C ARG A 40 -4.65 4.86 -0.42
N MET A 41 -3.84 5.04 -1.46
CA MET A 41 -4.28 4.84 -2.84
C MET A 41 -4.66 3.38 -3.11
N ALA A 42 -3.83 2.42 -2.68
CA ALA A 42 -4.08 0.99 -2.83
C ALA A 42 -5.35 0.56 -2.06
N LEU A 43 -5.52 1.05 -0.83
CA LEU A 43 -6.70 0.79 -0.01
C LEU A 43 -7.98 1.29 -0.70
N ASN A 44 -7.97 2.53 -1.19
CA ASN A 44 -9.09 3.12 -1.89
C ASN A 44 -9.39 2.37 -3.20
N HIS A 45 -8.35 2.01 -3.96
CA HIS A 45 -8.50 1.26 -5.19
C HIS A 45 -9.13 -0.11 -4.93
N LEU A 46 -8.62 -0.85 -3.95
CA LEU A 46 -9.15 -2.15 -3.54
C LEU A 46 -10.60 -2.05 -3.10
N ARG A 47 -10.95 -1.06 -2.27
CA ARG A 47 -12.32 -0.84 -1.78
C ARG A 47 -13.30 -0.53 -2.91
N ASN A 48 -12.91 0.32 -3.85
CA ASN A 48 -13.82 0.84 -4.88
C ASN A 48 -13.95 -0.09 -6.08
N HIS A 49 -12.89 -0.81 -6.46
CA HIS A 49 -12.86 -1.65 -7.66
C HIS A 49 -12.97 -3.15 -7.35
N HIS A 50 -12.60 -3.57 -6.13
CA HIS A 50 -12.62 -4.97 -5.70
C HIS A 50 -13.25 -5.16 -4.30
N PRO A 51 -14.51 -4.71 -4.10
CA PRO A 51 -15.15 -4.67 -2.78
C PRO A 51 -15.26 -6.05 -2.12
N GLN A 52 -15.44 -7.12 -2.91
CA GLN A 52 -15.48 -8.48 -2.38
C GLN A 52 -14.14 -8.89 -1.75
N ARG A 53 -13.02 -8.61 -2.42
CA ARG A 53 -11.67 -8.92 -1.91
C ARG A 53 -11.33 -8.04 -0.71
N PHE A 54 -11.71 -6.77 -0.74
CA PHE A 54 -11.60 -5.87 0.40
C PHE A 54 -12.28 -6.47 1.64
N LEU A 55 -13.54 -6.90 1.50
CA LEU A 55 -14.31 -7.48 2.60
C LEU A 55 -13.69 -8.78 3.12
N ILE A 56 -13.23 -9.67 2.23
CA ILE A 56 -12.55 -10.91 2.62
C ILE A 56 -11.30 -10.62 3.46
N LEU A 57 -10.43 -9.71 3.00
CA LEU A 57 -9.22 -9.35 3.71
C LEU A 57 -9.52 -8.66 5.05
N GLN A 58 -10.58 -7.87 5.10
CA GLN A 58 -11.04 -7.23 6.33
C GLN A 58 -11.54 -8.27 7.35
N MET A 59 -12.36 -9.25 6.91
CA MET A 59 -12.86 -10.33 7.77
C MET A 59 -11.74 -11.26 8.24
N GLN A 60 -10.72 -11.47 7.42
CA GLN A 60 -9.53 -12.26 7.78
C GLN A 60 -8.57 -11.50 8.69
N GLY A 61 -8.74 -10.18 8.83
CA GLY A 61 -7.82 -9.32 9.55
C GLY A 61 -6.47 -9.11 8.84
N ASP A 62 -6.37 -9.42 7.55
CA ASP A 62 -5.13 -9.32 6.76
C ASP A 62 -5.05 -8.00 5.96
N LEU A 63 -6.13 -7.19 5.96
CA LEU A 63 -6.25 -6.01 5.12
C LEU A 63 -5.09 -5.03 5.32
N MET A 64 -4.83 -4.59 6.55
CA MET A 64 -3.83 -3.56 6.82
C MET A 64 -2.41 -4.07 6.52
N GLU A 65 -2.10 -5.32 6.88
CA GLU A 65 -0.81 -5.94 6.53
C GLU A 65 -0.61 -5.95 5.01
N LYS A 66 -1.65 -6.33 4.25
CA LYS A 66 -1.56 -6.38 2.79
C LYS A 66 -1.33 -5.00 2.18
N ILE A 67 -2.01 -3.97 2.70
CA ILE A 67 -1.86 -2.60 2.20
C ILE A 67 -0.46 -2.05 2.53
N HIS A 68 0.07 -2.31 3.72
CA HIS A 68 1.46 -1.95 4.07
C HIS A 68 2.49 -2.65 3.18
N GLN A 69 2.24 -3.92 2.83
CA GLN A 69 3.10 -4.64 1.88
C GLN A 69 3.11 -3.96 0.50
N VAL A 70 1.93 -3.57 0.00
CA VAL A 70 1.81 -2.86 -1.29
C VAL A 70 2.49 -1.49 -1.22
N GLU A 71 2.34 -0.76 -0.11
CA GLU A 71 3.04 0.53 0.08
C GLU A 71 4.56 0.37 0.06
N LYS A 72 5.09 -0.62 0.79
CA LYS A 72 6.53 -0.90 0.81
C LYS A 72 7.06 -1.22 -0.59
N GLU A 73 6.37 -2.10 -1.31
CA GLU A 73 6.76 -2.48 -2.68
C GLU A 73 6.71 -1.26 -3.62
N ALA A 74 5.70 -0.40 -3.49
CA ALA A 74 5.57 0.82 -4.28
C ALA A 74 6.73 1.79 -4.02
N LEU A 75 7.15 1.97 -2.75
CA LEU A 75 8.27 2.83 -2.39
C LEU A 75 9.60 2.29 -2.90
N GLU A 76 9.86 1.00 -2.74
CA GLU A 76 11.07 0.34 -3.26
C GLU A 76 11.15 0.46 -4.78
N ARG A 77 10.02 0.26 -5.48
CA ARG A 77 9.96 0.39 -6.93
C ARG A 77 10.14 1.83 -7.39
N LEU A 78 9.62 2.81 -6.65
CA LEU A 78 9.78 4.24 -6.95
C LEU A 78 11.26 4.65 -6.93
N GLU A 79 12.00 4.21 -5.92
CA GLU A 79 13.43 4.48 -5.79
C GLU A 79 14.21 3.87 -6.96
N GLN A 80 13.98 2.59 -7.24
CA GLN A 80 14.61 1.91 -8.38
C GLN A 80 14.32 2.58 -9.72
N LEU A 81 13.07 2.96 -9.97
CA LEU A 81 12.68 3.64 -11.21
C LEU A 81 13.30 5.04 -11.30
N SER A 82 13.34 5.78 -10.19
CA SER A 82 13.95 7.11 -10.16
C SER A 82 15.44 7.05 -10.52
N GLU A 83 16.17 6.07 -9.99
CA GLU A 83 17.57 5.84 -10.34
C GLU A 83 17.74 5.44 -11.81
N GLN A 84 16.92 4.51 -12.30
CA GLN A 84 16.96 4.05 -13.70
C GLN A 84 16.70 5.20 -14.66
N LEU A 85 15.68 6.01 -14.39
CA LEU A 85 15.32 7.18 -15.19
C LEU A 85 16.41 8.26 -15.14
N LEU A 86 17.07 8.48 -14.00
CA LEU A 86 18.23 9.39 -13.92
C LEU A 86 19.43 8.90 -14.74
N ARG A 87 19.65 7.59 -14.84
CA ARG A 87 20.72 7.04 -15.71
C ARG A 87 20.38 7.21 -17.19
N LEU A 88 19.12 7.03 -17.56
CA LEU A 88 18.64 7.21 -18.94
C LEU A 88 18.57 8.68 -19.35
N GLN A 89 18.16 9.55 -18.42
CA GLN A 89 17.99 10.98 -18.60
C GLN A 89 18.84 11.73 -17.55
N PRO A 90 20.16 11.83 -17.74
CA PRO A 90 21.05 12.45 -16.77
C PRO A 90 20.73 13.92 -16.55
N MET A 91 21.21 14.45 -15.42
CA MET A 91 20.99 15.85 -15.07
C MET A 91 21.50 16.80 -16.16
N PRO A 92 20.72 17.84 -16.54
CA PRO A 92 21.15 18.82 -17.51
C PRO A 92 22.38 19.58 -17.00
N GLN A 93 23.35 19.80 -17.88
CA GLN A 93 24.59 20.52 -17.59
C GLN A 93 24.35 22.03 -17.62
N THR A 94 23.62 22.53 -16.61
CA THR A 94 23.29 23.95 -16.44
C THR A 94 23.32 24.33 -14.96
N GLU A 95 23.66 25.59 -14.68
CA GLU A 95 23.59 26.20 -13.35
C GLU A 95 22.17 26.70 -13.02
N ASP A 96 21.26 26.71 -14.00
CA ASP A 96 19.88 27.11 -13.79
C ASP A 96 19.13 26.11 -12.89
N THR A 97 18.82 26.55 -11.67
CA THR A 97 18.14 25.77 -10.64
C THR A 97 16.71 25.39 -11.04
N LEU A 98 16.00 26.23 -11.80
CA LEU A 98 14.65 25.94 -12.27
C LEU A 98 14.65 24.83 -13.30
N VAL A 99 15.62 24.84 -14.23
CA VAL A 99 15.76 23.78 -15.24
C VAL A 99 16.07 22.44 -14.58
N ARG A 100 17.00 22.41 -13.62
CA ARG A 100 17.35 21.19 -12.86
C ARG A 100 16.16 20.67 -12.05
N THR A 101 15.41 21.55 -11.40
CA THR A 101 14.23 21.17 -10.61
C THR A 101 13.12 20.62 -11.49
N ARG A 102 12.87 21.24 -12.65
CA ARG A 102 11.89 20.74 -13.63
C ARG A 102 12.25 19.33 -14.10
N HIS A 103 13.52 19.10 -14.40
CA HIS A 103 14.02 17.78 -14.81
C HIS A 103 13.78 16.71 -13.75
N LEU A 104 14.16 16.98 -12.50
CA LEU A 104 13.94 16.05 -11.38
C LEU A 104 12.45 15.78 -11.14
N ASN A 105 11.60 16.80 -11.25
CA ASN A 105 10.15 16.63 -11.14
C ASN A 105 9.58 15.77 -12.25
N GLN A 106 10.08 15.89 -13.49
CA GLN A 106 9.67 15.03 -14.60
C GLN A 106 10.04 13.57 -14.35
N ILE A 107 11.27 13.31 -13.90
CA ILE A 107 11.72 11.97 -13.53
C ILE A 107 10.84 11.39 -12.43
N LYS A 108 10.63 12.16 -11.35
CA LYS A 108 9.78 11.74 -10.23
C LYS A 108 8.37 11.43 -10.71
N SER A 109 7.74 12.34 -11.47
CA SER A 109 6.38 12.15 -11.99
C SER A 109 6.26 10.88 -12.83
N THR A 110 7.25 10.61 -13.69
CA THR A 110 7.28 9.42 -14.53
C THR A 110 7.41 8.15 -13.69
N ALA A 111 8.30 8.16 -12.68
CA ALA A 111 8.45 7.04 -11.77
C ALA A 111 7.16 6.79 -10.96
N GLU A 112 6.51 7.85 -10.45
CA GLU A 112 5.25 7.73 -9.71
C GLU A 112 4.15 7.11 -10.57
N GLU A 113 4.00 7.56 -11.83
CA GLU A 113 2.99 7.02 -12.76
C GLU A 113 3.20 5.52 -13.02
N LEU A 114 4.44 5.10 -13.24
CA LEU A 114 4.78 3.69 -13.44
C LEU A 114 4.46 2.86 -12.18
N VAL A 115 4.84 3.34 -10.99
CA VAL A 115 4.53 2.66 -9.72
C VAL A 115 3.03 2.50 -9.51
N LEU A 116 2.24 3.52 -9.85
CA LEU A 116 0.79 3.46 -9.72
C LEU A 116 0.21 2.33 -10.57
N ASN A 117 0.63 2.24 -11.84
CA ASN A 117 0.13 1.24 -12.77
C ASN A 117 0.66 -0.17 -12.49
N GLU A 118 1.93 -0.30 -12.11
CA GLU A 118 2.58 -1.60 -11.89
C GLU A 118 2.15 -2.25 -10.57
N ILE A 119 1.95 -1.44 -9.52
CA ILE A 119 1.80 -1.94 -8.14
C ILE A 119 0.47 -1.55 -7.50
N VAL A 120 0.15 -0.25 -7.47
CA VAL A 120 -0.96 0.28 -6.63
C VAL A 120 -2.34 -0.03 -7.20
N LEU A 121 -2.50 0.10 -8.52
CA LEU A 121 -3.78 -0.11 -9.21
C LEU A 121 -3.95 -1.54 -9.72
N ARG A 122 -3.01 -2.44 -9.42
CA ARG A 122 -3.05 -3.81 -9.90
C ARG A 122 -3.92 -4.69 -9.00
N PRO A 123 -4.88 -5.47 -9.55
CA PRO A 123 -5.59 -6.48 -8.77
C PRO A 123 -4.61 -7.57 -8.31
N ARG A 124 -4.69 -7.95 -7.02
CA ARG A 124 -3.88 -9.01 -6.38
C ARG A 124 -4.80 -10.01 -5.66
#